data_AF-A0A1F7IDF3-F1
#
_entry.id   AF-A0A1F7IDF3-F1
#
_cell.length_a   1.000
_cell.length_b   1.000
_cell.length_c   1.000
_cell.angle_alpha   90.00
_cell.angle_beta   90.00
_cell.angle_gamma   90.00
#
_symmetry.space_group_name_H-M   'P 1'
#
loop_
_entity.id
_entity.type
_entity.pdbx_description
1 polymer ?
#
loop_
_entity_poly.entity_id
_entity_poly.type
_entity_poly.pdbx_seq_one_letter_code
_entity_poly.pdbx_strand_id
1 'polypeptide(L)'
;MFPCGRDHRELQVEQLELEIQKAIFGNVGSLISFVVGARDAHLLTFEFAEIYSENELVSLGKYETVLKLSIDGMTSAPFPATTLPLPALKNENKEKIIKLSKERYGRKV
;
A
#
# COMPACT_ATOMS: atom_id res chain seq x y z
N MET A 1 5.55 -18.68 21.12
CA MET A 1 4.68 -17.49 21.07
C MET A 1 5.59 -16.30 20.79
N PHE A 2 5.68 -15.84 19.54
CA PHE A 2 6.44 -14.63 19.22
C PHE A 2 5.50 -13.45 19.40
N PRO A 3 5.79 -12.48 20.30
CA PRO A 3 5.03 -11.25 20.35
C PRO A 3 5.44 -10.45 19.12
N CYS A 4 4.67 -10.55 18.04
CA CYS A 4 4.80 -9.66 16.91
C CYS A 4 4.17 -8.33 17.34
N GLY A 5 4.94 -7.55 18.10
CA GLY A 5 4.68 -6.13 18.27
C GLY A 5 4.90 -5.49 16.91
N ARG A 6 3.86 -5.51 16.07
CA ARG A 6 3.79 -4.63 14.91
C ARG A 6 3.61 -3.24 15.50
N ASP A 7 4.71 -2.53 15.58
CA ASP A 7 4.72 -1.07 15.65
C ASP A 7 4.07 -0.61 14.33
N HIS A 8 2.75 -0.63 14.30
CA HIS A 8 1.92 -0.18 13.18
C HIS A 8 2.02 1.33 13.15
N ARG A 9 3.17 1.85 12.76
CA ARG A 9 3.26 3.24 12.33
C ARG A 9 2.42 3.33 11.07
N GLU A 10 1.23 3.88 11.22
CA GLU A 10 0.43 4.32 10.09
C GLU A 10 1.26 5.39 9.36
N LEU A 11 1.77 5.01 8.19
CA LEU A 11 2.48 5.90 7.30
C LEU A 11 1.41 6.81 6.67
N GLN A 12 1.50 8.10 6.99
CA GLN A 12 0.61 9.13 6.46
C GLN A 12 1.38 10.00 5.49
N VAL A 13 0.74 10.45 4.41
CA VAL A 13 1.35 11.33 3.42
C VAL A 13 1.80 12.65 4.05
N GLU A 14 1.07 13.13 5.06
CA GLU A 14 1.38 14.35 5.82
C GLU A 14 2.76 14.34 6.52
N GLN A 15 3.32 13.15 6.79
CA GLN A 15 4.64 13.04 7.42
C GLN A 15 5.78 13.47 6.46
N LEU A 16 5.49 13.57 5.17
CA LEU A 16 6.42 14.05 4.15
C LEU A 16 6.39 15.58 4.07
N GLU A 17 7.54 16.20 3.83
CA GLU A 17 7.60 17.63 3.52
C GLU A 17 6.80 17.96 2.26
N LEU A 18 6.15 19.13 2.23
CA LEU A 18 5.24 19.52 1.14
C LEU A 18 5.92 19.52 -0.24
N GLU A 19 7.20 19.86 -0.32
CA GLU A 19 7.96 19.83 -1.57
C GLU A 19 8.09 18.40 -2.12
N ILE A 20 8.35 17.44 -1.22
CA ILE A 20 8.45 16.02 -1.56
C ILE A 20 7.08 15.50 -2.02
N GLN A 21 6.00 15.85 -1.30
CA GLN A 21 4.64 15.47 -1.70
C GLN A 21 4.33 15.95 -3.12
N LYS A 22 4.56 17.24 -3.41
CA LYS A 22 4.35 17.82 -4.74
C LYS A 22 5.20 17.15 -5.82
N ALA A 23 6.46 16.85 -5.51
CA ALA A 23 7.36 16.18 -6.46
C ALA A 23 6.90 14.75 -6.77
N ILE A 24 6.34 14.03 -5.79
CA ILE A 24 5.77 12.70 -5.99
C ILE A 24 4.48 12.81 -6.82
N PHE A 25 3.45 13.50 -6.32
CA PHE A 25 2.14 13.54 -6.99
C PHE A 25 2.17 14.23 -8.36
N GLY A 26 3.08 15.18 -8.57
CA GLY A 26 3.26 15.83 -9.87
C GLY A 26 3.80 14.91 -10.98
N ASN A 27 4.42 13.78 -10.62
CA ASN A 27 5.07 12.87 -11.58
C ASN A 27 4.51 11.44 -11.56
N VAL A 28 3.65 11.10 -10.60
CA VAL A 28 3.07 9.75 -10.50
C VAL A 28 2.06 9.55 -11.64
N GLY A 29 2.41 8.68 -12.59
CA GLY A 29 1.50 8.30 -13.68
C GLY A 29 0.42 7.30 -13.26
N SER A 30 0.75 6.36 -12.38
CA SER A 30 -0.17 5.34 -11.89
C SER A 30 -0.29 5.40 -10.37
N LEU A 31 -1.51 5.51 -9.86
CA LEU A 31 -1.84 5.59 -8.44
C LEU A 31 -2.76 4.42 -8.07
N ILE A 32 -2.45 3.78 -6.95
CA ILE A 32 -3.29 2.76 -6.31
C ILE A 32 -3.52 3.17 -4.85
N SER A 33 -4.78 3.19 -4.43
CA SER A 33 -5.16 3.40 -3.03
C SER A 33 -5.91 2.18 -2.52
N PHE A 34 -5.46 1.65 -1.38
CA PHE A 34 -6.26 0.76 -0.55
C PHE A 34 -7.07 1.60 0.45
N VAL A 35 -7.66 0.97 1.46
CA VAL A 35 -8.20 1.69 2.61
C VAL A 35 -7.12 2.57 3.24
N VAL A 36 -7.47 3.84 3.45
CA VAL A 36 -6.60 4.88 4.01
C VAL A 36 -7.32 5.59 5.16
N GLY A 37 -6.56 6.36 5.96
CA GLY A 37 -7.15 7.23 6.97
C GLY A 37 -7.79 8.49 6.37
N ALA A 38 -8.65 9.17 7.14
CA ALA A 38 -9.38 10.36 6.68
C ALA A 38 -8.48 11.47 6.13
N ARG A 39 -7.29 11.66 6.72
CA ARG A 39 -6.35 12.69 6.27
C ARG A 39 -5.75 12.41 4.89
N ASP A 40 -5.30 11.17 4.67
CA ASP A 40 -4.78 10.76 3.37
C ASP A 40 -5.91 10.73 2.31
N ALA A 41 -7.13 10.36 2.72
CA ALA A 41 -8.31 10.36 1.86
C ALA A 41 -8.63 11.75 1.28
N HIS A 42 -8.44 12.81 2.08
CA HIS A 42 -8.61 14.20 1.63
C HIS A 42 -7.69 14.53 0.45
N LEU A 43 -6.39 14.21 0.56
CA LEU A 43 -5.42 14.43 -0.52
C LEU A 43 -5.75 13.57 -1.75
N LEU A 44 -6.08 12.30 -1.53
CA LEU A 44 -6.35 11.35 -2.60
C LEU A 44 -7.63 11.67 -3.38
N THR A 45 -8.61 12.33 -2.76
CA THR A 45 -9.82 12.80 -3.46
C THR A 45 -9.46 13.70 -4.64
N PHE A 46 -8.51 14.63 -4.45
CA PHE A 46 -8.03 15.50 -5.53
C PHE A 46 -7.21 14.74 -6.57
N GLU A 47 -6.38 13.79 -6.14
CA GLU A 47 -5.60 12.95 -7.06
C GLU A 47 -6.47 12.04 -7.93
N PHE A 48 -7.65 11.67 -7.44
CA PHE A 48 -8.68 10.95 -8.18
C PHE A 48 -9.72 11.88 -8.84
N ALA A 49 -9.38 13.16 -9.05
CA ALA A 49 -10.20 14.14 -9.75
C ALA A 49 -11.63 14.25 -9.17
N GLU A 50 -11.77 14.12 -7.85
CA GLU A 50 -13.03 14.22 -7.10
C GLU A 50 -14.10 13.18 -7.50
N ILE A 51 -13.72 12.11 -8.19
CA ILE A 51 -14.63 11.00 -8.55
C ILE A 51 -15.01 10.17 -7.32
N TYR A 52 -14.09 10.06 -6.36
CA TYR A 52 -14.29 9.32 -5.11
C TYR A 52 -14.23 10.28 -3.93
N SER A 53 -15.20 10.17 -3.03
CA SER A 53 -15.23 10.94 -1.78
C SER A 53 -14.27 10.36 -0.75
N GLU A 54 -13.89 11.19 0.24
CA GLU A 54 -13.11 10.75 1.39
C GLU A 54 -13.75 9.55 2.10
N ASN A 55 -15.08 9.58 2.25
CA ASN A 55 -15.87 8.52 2.89
C ASN A 55 -15.75 7.19 2.14
N GLU A 56 -15.77 7.21 0.80
CA GLU A 56 -15.60 6.01 0.00
C GLU A 56 -14.19 5.42 0.21
N LEU A 57 -13.16 6.27 0.18
CA LEU A 57 -11.76 5.84 0.34
C LEU A 57 -11.45 5.26 1.73
N VAL A 58 -12.02 5.83 2.80
CA VAL A 58 -11.85 5.28 4.18
C VAL A 58 -12.69 4.03 4.42
N SER A 59 -13.73 3.80 3.61
CA SER A 59 -14.64 2.66 3.74
C SER A 59 -14.26 1.45 2.88
N LEU A 60 -13.20 1.56 2.07
CA LEU A 60 -12.74 0.48 1.20
C LEU A 60 -12.55 -0.83 1.98
N GLY A 61 -13.16 -1.88 1.45
CA GLY A 61 -13.11 -3.21 2.03
C GLY A 61 -11.74 -3.88 1.85
N LYS A 62 -11.62 -5.06 2.47
CA LYS A 62 -10.43 -5.89 2.31
C LYS A 62 -10.26 -6.26 0.83
N TYR A 63 -9.05 -6.03 0.32
CA TYR A 63 -8.67 -6.25 -1.08
C TYR A 63 -9.25 -5.25 -2.09
N GLU A 64 -10.14 -4.35 -1.67
CA GLU A 64 -10.68 -3.31 -2.54
C GLU A 64 -9.68 -2.15 -2.67
N THR A 65 -9.66 -1.55 -3.86
CA THR A 65 -8.74 -0.49 -4.23
C THR A 65 -9.38 0.47 -5.21
N VAL A 66 -8.93 1.72 -5.20
CA VAL A 66 -9.15 2.69 -6.28
C VAL A 66 -7.86 2.87 -7.04
N LEU A 67 -7.95 2.86 -8.38
CA LEU A 67 -6.82 2.91 -9.29
C LEU A 67 -6.96 4.06 -10.27
N LYS A 68 -5.87 4.73 -10.57
CA LYS A 68 -5.68 5.59 -11.74
C LYS A 68 -4.44 5.07 -12.46
N LEU A 69 -4.55 4.56 -13.68
CA LEU A 69 -3.43 3.93 -14.37
C LEU A 69 -2.90 4.81 -15.50
N SER A 70 -1.59 4.96 -15.60
CA SER A 70 -0.93 5.42 -16.81
C SER A 70 -0.65 4.22 -17.72
N ILE A 71 -1.28 4.23 -18.89
CA ILE A 71 -1.16 3.21 -19.93
C ILE A 71 -0.72 3.93 -21.20
N ASP A 72 0.44 3.56 -21.74
CA ASP A 72 1.04 4.16 -22.94
C ASP A 72 1.15 5.70 -22.87
N GLY A 73 1.44 6.23 -21.68
CA GLY A 73 1.58 7.67 -21.44
C GLY A 73 0.25 8.43 -21.29
N MET A 74 -0.89 7.74 -21.39
CA MET A 74 -2.20 8.31 -21.11
C MET A 74 -2.70 7.84 -19.74
N THR A 75 -3.26 8.78 -18.96
CA THR A 75 -3.83 8.47 -17.65
C THR A 75 -5.29 8.08 -17.81
N SER A 76 -5.70 6.94 -17.22
CA SER A 76 -7.07 6.48 -17.19
C SER A 76 -7.93 7.36 -16.28
N ALA A 77 -9.24 7.34 -16.48
CA ALA A 77 -10.15 7.75 -15.40
C ALA A 77 -9.94 6.83 -14.18
N PRO A 78 -10.03 7.35 -12.95
CA PRO A 78 -10.03 6.53 -11.75
C PRO A 78 -11.14 5.47 -11.73
N PHE A 79 -10.82 4.22 -11.37
CA PHE A 79 -11.76 3.09 -11.37
C PHE A 79 -11.53 2.15 -10.18
N PRO A 80 -12.55 1.42 -9.71
CA PRO A 80 -12.41 0.50 -8.59
C PRO A 80 -11.83 -0.84 -9.07
N ALA A 81 -11.09 -1.51 -8.20
CA ALA A 81 -10.58 -2.86 -8.45
C ALA A 81 -10.45 -3.68 -7.17
N THR A 82 -10.31 -4.99 -7.35
CA THR A 82 -10.09 -5.94 -6.25
C THR A 82 -8.80 -6.70 -6.48
N THR A 83 -7.97 -6.74 -5.45
CA THR A 83 -6.70 -7.47 -5.44
C THR A 83 -6.90 -8.95 -5.13
N LEU A 84 -5.94 -9.78 -5.57
CA LEU A 84 -5.98 -11.21 -5.27
C LEU A 84 -5.79 -11.44 -3.76
N PRO A 85 -6.49 -12.44 -3.18
CA PRO A 85 -6.23 -12.84 -1.81
C PRO A 85 -4.82 -13.43 -1.69
N LEU A 86 -4.33 -13.54 -0.46
CA LEU A 86 -3.07 -14.25 -0.21
C LEU A 86 -3.17 -15.66 -0.80
N PRO A 87 -2.17 -16.11 -1.58
CA PRO A 87 -2.20 -17.45 -2.14
C PRO A 87 -2.27 -18.47 -1.00
N ALA A 88 -3.03 -19.56 -1.21
CA ALA A 88 -3.21 -20.64 -0.24
C ALA A 88 -1.95 -21.52 -0.07
N LEU A 89 -0.76 -20.92 -0.08
CA LEU A 89 0.53 -21.59 0.11
C LEU A 89 0.77 -21.82 1.59
N LYS A 90 0.23 -22.91 2.13
CA LYS A 90 0.73 -23.51 3.36
C LYS A 90 1.91 -24.41 3.00
N ASN A 91 3.13 -23.92 3.17
CA ASN A 91 4.30 -24.79 3.17
C ASN A 91 4.82 -24.96 4.60
N GLU A 92 5.19 -26.18 4.98
CA GLU A 92 5.77 -26.50 6.29
C GLU A 92 7.28 -26.22 6.31
N ASN A 93 7.75 -25.31 5.47
CA ASN A 93 9.17 -25.04 5.26
C ASN A 93 9.74 -24.03 6.26
N LYS A 94 8.94 -23.53 7.20
CA LYS A 94 9.34 -22.47 8.13
C LYS A 94 10.61 -22.85 8.91
N GLU A 95 10.64 -24.02 9.54
CA GLU A 95 11.80 -24.49 10.31
C GLU A 95 13.03 -24.64 9.41
N LYS A 96 12.84 -25.17 8.19
CA LYS A 96 13.91 -25.34 7.21
C LYS A 96 14.50 -24.01 6.75
N ILE A 97 13.65 -23.01 6.48
CA ILE A 97 14.07 -21.66 6.07
C ILE A 97 14.85 -20.99 7.21
N ILE A 98 14.35 -21.05 8.45
CA ILE A 98 15.03 -20.46 9.61
C ILE A 98 16.40 -21.11 9.82
N LYS A 99 16.48 -22.44 9.73
CA LYS A 99 17.75 -23.18 9.87
C LYS A 99 18.75 -22.76 8.80
N LEU A 100 18.37 -22.79 7.52
CA LEU A 100 19.24 -22.42 6.41
C LEU A 100 19.69 -20.95 6.49
N SER A 101 18.79 -20.04 6.89
CA SER A 101 19.12 -18.63 7.08
C SER A 101 20.15 -18.43 8.18
N LYS A 102 20.00 -19.12 9.33
CA LYS A 102 20.97 -19.07 10.44
C LYS A 102 22.32 -19.67 10.05
N GLU A 103 22.34 -20.79 9.32
CA GLU A 103 23.58 -21.41 8.85
C GLU A 103 24.36 -20.50 7.88
N ARG A 104 23.64 -19.81 6.99
CA ARG A 104 24.26 -19.00 5.93
C ARG A 104 24.62 -17.58 6.38
N TYR A 105 23.82 -16.97 7.24
CA TYR A 105 23.94 -15.55 7.61
C TYR A 105 24.11 -15.31 9.11
N GLY A 106 23.94 -16.34 9.95
CA GLY A 106 24.15 -16.22 11.39
C GLY A 106 25.62 -16.02 11.72
N ARG A 107 25.94 -14.99 12.49
CA ARG A 107 27.27 -14.81 13.08
C ARG A 107 27.36 -15.64 14.36
N LYS A 108 28.53 -16.22 14.63
CA LYS A 108 28.82 -16.77 15.96
C LYS A 108 28.71 -15.63 16.98
N VAL A 109 27.88 -15.85 17.99
CA VAL A 109 27.83 -15.01 19.20
C VAL A 109 28.97 -15.42 20.11
#